data_AF-A0A2M7YLN8-F1
#
_entry.id   AF-A0A2M7YLN8-F1
#
_cell.length_a   1.000
_cell.length_b   1.000
_cell.length_c   1.000
_cell.angle_alpha   90.00
_cell.angle_beta   90.00
_cell.angle_gamma   90.00
#
_symmetry.space_group_name_H-M   'P 1'
#
loop_
_entity.id
_entity.type
_entity.pdbx_description
1 polymer ?
#
loop_
_entity_poly.entity_id
_entity_poly.type
_entity_poly.pdbx_seq_one_letter_code
_entity_poly.pdbx_strand_id
1 'polypeptide(L)'
;AAWLNQGLDIKNDVLSSGSAAYQNLLNAKRSLESADFKSAEESFGLAHADFLKIHQSINQVGEVALSILEKLPGGALVSSGSHLVKVGDSLSQAGESLVSAVQLFSFENLFDSLKSA
;
A
#
# COMPACT_ATOMS: atom_id res chain seq x y z
N ALA A 1 -30.36 4.95 9.08
CA ALA A 1 -29.53 4.65 10.26
C ALA A 1 -28.47 3.58 9.95
N ALA A 2 -28.84 2.40 9.44
CA ALA A 2 -27.88 1.33 9.11
C ALA A 2 -26.75 1.74 8.15
N TRP A 3 -27.06 2.51 7.10
CA TRP A 3 -26.07 3.01 6.13
C TRP A 3 -25.05 4.00 6.73
N LEU A 4 -25.43 4.75 7.78
CA LEU A 4 -24.52 5.65 8.49
C LEU A 4 -23.52 4.86 9.34
N ASN A 5 -23.99 3.82 10.03
CA ASN A 5 -23.13 2.93 10.82
C ASN A 5 -22.12 2.21 9.91
N GLN A 6 -22.61 1.66 8.78
CA GLN A 6 -21.74 1.03 7.78
C GLN A 6 -20.70 2.01 7.22
N GLY A 7 -21.08 3.27 6.98
CA GLY A 7 -20.12 4.31 6.55
C GLY A 7 -19.08 4.66 7.62
N LEU A 8 -19.43 4.63 8.90
CA LEU A 8 -18.49 4.83 10.01
C LEU A 8 -17.54 3.65 10.18
N ASP A 9 -18.03 2.42 9.99
CA ASP A 9 -17.20 1.21 10.04
C ASP A 9 -16.17 1.22 8.91
N ILE A 10 -16.62 1.49 7.68
CA ILE A 10 -15.72 1.62 6.52
C ILE A 10 -14.68 2.73 6.75
N LYS A 11 -15.08 3.87 7.31
CA LYS A 11 -14.14 4.95 7.64
C LYS A 11 -13.08 4.46 8.64
N ASN A 12 -13.48 3.72 9.67
CA ASN A 12 -12.55 3.20 10.67
C ASN A 12 -11.57 2.18 10.05
N ASP A 13 -12.06 1.29 9.19
CA ASP A 13 -11.23 0.31 8.48
C ASP A 13 -10.21 0.99 7.56
N VAL A 14 -10.64 2.01 6.81
CA VAL A 14 -9.77 2.79 5.93
C VAL A 14 -8.70 3.54 6.74
N LEU A 15 -9.06 4.16 7.86
CA LEU A 15 -8.11 4.88 8.72
C LEU A 15 -7.12 3.94 9.39
N SER A 16 -7.59 2.79 9.90
CA SER A 16 -6.74 1.80 10.55
C SER A 16 -5.76 1.18 9.55
N SER A 17 -6.25 0.72 8.41
CA SER A 17 -5.41 0.13 7.35
C SER A 17 -4.48 1.17 6.74
N GLY A 18 -4.93 2.41 6.55
CA GLY A 18 -4.09 3.51 6.05
C GLY A 18 -2.94 3.86 7.00
N SER A 19 -3.21 3.88 8.30
CA SER A 19 -2.17 4.08 9.32
C SER A 19 -1.15 2.94 9.32
N ALA A 20 -1.61 1.69 9.21
CA ALA A 20 -0.74 0.52 9.14
C ALA A 20 0.12 0.54 7.87
N ALA A 21 -0.49 0.78 6.71
CA ALA A 21 0.21 0.90 5.42
C ALA A 21 1.29 1.98 5.46
N TYR A 22 0.97 3.17 5.99
CA TYR A 22 1.93 4.25 6.13
C TYR A 22 3.10 3.88 7.05
N GLN A 23 2.82 3.25 8.19
CA GLN A 23 3.86 2.80 9.11
C GLN A 23 4.77 1.74 8.45
N ASN A 24 4.19 0.82 7.69
CA ASN A 24 4.93 -0.19 6.93
C ASN A 24 5.82 0.44 5.85
N LEU A 25 5.34 1.45 5.12
CA LEU A 25 6.18 2.22 4.19
C LEU A 25 7.35 2.93 4.89
N LEU A 26 7.12 3.50 6.09
CA LEU A 26 8.21 4.10 6.89
C LEU A 26 9.21 3.05 7.38
N ASN A 27 8.74 1.86 7.76
CA ASN A 27 9.61 0.74 8.14
C ASN A 27 10.44 0.29 6.94
N ALA A 28 9.82 0.11 5.78
CA ALA A 28 10.51 -0.23 4.54
C ALA A 28 11.60 0.78 4.19
N LYS A 29 11.30 2.09 4.30
CA LYS A 29 12.28 3.17 4.13
C LYS A 29 13.48 3.02 5.07
N ARG A 30 13.24 2.81 6.37
CA ARG A 30 14.34 2.66 7.35
C ARG A 30 15.18 1.42 7.07
N SER A 31 14.56 0.31 6.69
CA SER A 31 15.25 -0.92 6.31
C SER A 31 16.09 -0.73 5.04
N LEU A 32 15.61 0.01 4.04
CA LEU A 32 16.41 0.40 2.88
C LEU A 32 17.61 1.27 3.28
N GLU A 33 17.43 2.24 4.16
CA GLU A 33 18.50 3.11 4.67
C GLU A 33 19.59 2.32 5.42
N SER A 34 19.23 1.19 6.04
CA SER A 34 20.16 0.27 6.70
C SER A 34 20.63 -0.90 5.82
N ALA A 35 20.30 -0.91 4.53
CA ALA A 35 20.57 -2.01 3.59
C ALA A 35 20.00 -3.39 4.03
N ASP A 36 18.97 -3.38 4.88
CA ASP A 36 18.20 -4.57 5.25
C ASP A 36 17.09 -4.81 4.22
N PHE A 37 17.48 -5.36 3.07
CA PHE A 37 16.58 -5.61 1.96
C PHE A 37 15.49 -6.64 2.30
N LYS A 38 15.76 -7.61 3.17
CA LYS A 38 14.75 -8.60 3.52
C LYS A 38 13.59 -7.96 4.30
N SER A 39 13.92 -7.18 5.32
CA SER A 39 12.89 -6.47 6.10
C SER A 39 12.17 -5.39 5.28
N ALA A 40 12.87 -4.77 4.32
CA ALA A 40 12.27 -3.80 3.42
C ALA A 40 11.21 -4.44 2.51
N GLU A 41 11.52 -5.60 1.91
CA GLU A 41 10.59 -6.38 1.08
C GLU A 41 9.33 -6.76 1.88
N GLU A 42 9.51 -7.34 3.08
CA GLU A 42 8.40 -7.71 3.95
C GLU A 42 7.53 -6.50 4.30
N SER A 43 8.14 -5.37 4.62
CA SER A 43 7.42 -4.14 4.95
C SER A 43 6.65 -3.58 3.75
N PHE A 44 7.21 -3.63 2.54
CA PHE A 44 6.50 -3.23 1.33
C PHE A 44 5.32 -4.15 1.02
N GLY A 45 5.50 -5.48 1.16
CA GLY A 45 4.42 -6.46 0.98
C GLY A 45 3.28 -6.26 1.98
N LEU A 46 3.59 -5.98 3.25
CA LEU A 46 2.59 -5.65 4.27
C LEU A 46 1.86 -4.34 3.96
N ALA A 47 2.58 -3.31 3.51
CA ALA A 47 1.96 -2.05 3.08
C ALA A 47 0.99 -2.27 1.90
N HIS A 48 1.40 -3.06 0.89
CA HIS A 48 0.54 -3.44 -0.23
C HIS A 48 -0.73 -4.16 0.24
N ALA A 49 -0.59 -5.13 1.15
CA ALA A 49 -1.74 -5.86 1.71
C ALA A 49 -2.71 -4.93 2.45
N ASP A 50 -2.21 -3.92 3.17
CA ASP A 50 -3.06 -2.94 3.84
C ASP A 50 -3.75 -1.98 2.86
N PHE A 51 -3.07 -1.55 1.78
CA PHE A 51 -3.73 -0.79 0.71
C PHE A 51 -4.82 -1.60 -0.01
N LEU A 52 -4.61 -2.89 -0.23
CA LEU A 52 -5.64 -3.78 -0.78
C LEU A 52 -6.90 -3.84 0.11
N LYS A 53 -6.73 -3.87 1.44
CA LYS A 53 -7.88 -3.78 2.38
C LYS A 53 -8.62 -2.45 2.23
N ILE A 54 -7.90 -1.34 2.09
CA ILE A 54 -8.51 -0.03 1.86
C ILE A 54 -9.33 -0.04 0.56
N HIS A 55 -8.78 -0.59 -0.53
CA HIS A 55 -9.52 -0.75 -1.78
C HIS A 55 -10.80 -1.57 -1.60
N GLN A 56 -10.74 -2.68 -0.84
CA GLN A 56 -11.92 -3.49 -0.55
C GLN A 56 -12.97 -2.72 0.27
N SER A 57 -12.57 -2.00 1.32
CA SER A 57 -13.48 -1.17 2.13
C SER A 57 -14.11 -0.02 1.32
N ILE A 58 -13.34 0.63 0.44
CA ILE A 58 -13.85 1.67 -0.47
C ILE A 58 -14.85 1.07 -1.47
N ASN A 59 -14.57 -0.13 -2.01
CA ASN A 59 -15.47 -0.82 -2.93
C ASN A 59 -16.81 -1.20 -2.28
N GLN A 60 -16.86 -1.40 -0.96
CA GLN A 60 -18.12 -1.62 -0.23
C GLN A 60 -19.03 -0.39 -0.21
N VAL A 61 -18.48 0.83 -0.31
CA VAL A 61 -19.26 2.07 -0.50
C VAL A 61 -19.83 2.14 -1.93
N GLY A 62 -19.12 1.53 -2.89
CA GLY A 62 -19.47 1.49 -4.30
C GLY A 62 -18.97 2.69 -5.08
N GLU A 63 -18.40 2.45 -6.27
CA GLU A 63 -17.83 3.49 -7.14
C GLU A 63 -18.84 4.59 -7.51
N VAL A 64 -20.12 4.23 -7.68
CA VAL A 64 -21.20 5.17 -8.01
C VAL A 64 -21.45 6.16 -6.87
N ALA A 65 -21.48 5.69 -5.63
CA ALA A 65 -21.69 6.54 -4.46
C ALA A 65 -20.50 7.48 -4.25
N LEU A 66 -19.27 6.97 -4.39
CA LEU A 66 -18.04 7.78 -4.32
C LEU A 66 -18.02 8.86 -5.41
N SER A 67 -18.37 8.50 -6.64
CA SER A 67 -18.42 9.44 -7.78
C SER A 67 -19.44 10.58 -7.58
N ILE A 68 -20.50 10.34 -6.81
CA ILE A 68 -21.46 11.38 -6.43
C ILE A 68 -20.85 12.27 -5.34
N LEU A 69 -20.23 11.68 -4.32
CA LEU A 69 -19.58 12.41 -3.22
C LEU A 69 -18.44 13.31 -3.71
N GLU A 70 -17.67 12.87 -4.70
CA GLU A 70 -16.60 13.65 -5.33
C GLU A 70 -17.09 14.93 -6.03
N LYS A 71 -18.36 15.00 -6.41
CA LYS A 71 -18.98 16.16 -7.09
C LYS A 71 -19.62 17.18 -6.15
N LEU A 72 -19.72 16.87 -4.86
CA LEU A 72 -20.29 17.77 -3.85
C LEU A 72 -19.23 18.73 -3.29
N PRO A 73 -19.63 19.84 -2.64
CA PRO A 73 -18.68 20.70 -1.91
C PRO A 73 -17.85 19.87 -0.91
N GLY A 74 -16.52 19.91 -1.04
CA GLY A 74 -15.59 19.06 -0.27
C GLY A 74 -15.18 17.75 -0.96
N GLY A 75 -15.78 17.39 -2.10
CA GLY A 75 -15.48 16.17 -2.86
C GLY A 75 -14.04 16.07 -3.40
N ALA A 76 -13.35 17.21 -3.56
CA ALA A 76 -11.93 17.24 -3.89
C ALA A 76 -11.06 16.47 -2.85
N LEU A 77 -11.46 16.48 -1.57
CA LEU A 77 -10.77 15.74 -0.52
C LEU A 77 -10.94 14.22 -0.71
N VAL A 78 -12.14 13.77 -1.08
CA VAL A 78 -12.43 12.35 -1.38
C VAL A 78 -11.55 11.86 -2.54
N SER A 79 -11.53 12.62 -3.63
CA SER A 79 -10.69 12.29 -4.79
C SER A 79 -9.21 12.27 -4.43
N SER A 80 -8.72 13.26 -3.67
CA SER A 80 -7.32 13.30 -3.26
C SER A 80 -6.92 12.10 -2.37
N GLY A 81 -7.81 11.67 -1.46
CA GLY A 81 -7.60 10.48 -0.65
C GLY A 81 -7.52 9.21 -1.49
N SER A 82 -8.44 9.04 -2.45
CA SER A 82 -8.43 7.90 -3.39
C SER A 82 -7.12 7.83 -4.18
N HIS A 83 -6.62 8.98 -4.67
CA HIS A 83 -5.33 9.04 -5.35
C HIS A 83 -4.16 8.69 -4.44
N LEU A 84 -4.15 9.16 -3.19
CA LEU A 84 -3.11 8.81 -2.22
C LEU A 84 -3.05 7.30 -1.94
N VAL A 85 -4.21 6.65 -1.79
CA VAL A 85 -4.31 5.20 -1.63
C VAL A 85 -3.69 4.49 -2.85
N LYS A 86 -4.07 4.89 -4.07
CA LYS A 86 -3.52 4.30 -5.31
C LYS A 86 -2.02 4.49 -5.45
N VAL A 87 -1.51 5.67 -5.11
CA VAL A 87 -0.07 5.96 -5.17
C VAL A 87 0.68 5.15 -4.12
N GLY A 88 0.17 5.07 -2.89
CA GLY A 88 0.77 4.27 -1.83
C GLY A 88 0.81 2.78 -2.17
N ASP A 89 -0.27 2.26 -2.76
CA ASP A 89 -0.34 0.89 -3.25
C ASP A 89 0.73 0.63 -4.33
N SER A 90 0.75 1.48 -5.37
CA SER A 90 1.72 1.38 -6.46
C SER A 90 3.16 1.46 -5.97
N LEU A 91 3.43 2.36 -5.02
CA LEU A 91 4.74 2.51 -4.39
C LEU A 91 5.14 1.26 -3.60
N SER A 92 4.19 0.64 -2.91
CA SER A 92 4.41 -0.58 -2.14
C SER A 92 4.80 -1.74 -3.06
N GLN A 93 4.04 -1.98 -4.12
CA GLN A 93 4.33 -3.03 -5.11
C GLN A 93 5.66 -2.81 -5.82
N ALA A 94 5.93 -1.56 -6.24
CA ALA A 94 7.19 -1.21 -6.89
C ALA A 94 8.38 -1.38 -5.93
N GLY A 95 8.23 -0.99 -4.67
CA GLY A 95 9.23 -1.15 -3.63
C GLY A 95 9.55 -2.62 -3.35
N GLU A 96 8.53 -3.45 -3.17
CA GLU A 96 8.66 -4.91 -3.01
C GLU A 96 9.44 -5.50 -4.19
N SER A 97 8.97 -5.26 -5.42
CA SER A 97 9.58 -5.79 -6.65
C SER A 97 11.05 -5.37 -6.80
N LEU A 98 11.36 -4.10 -6.52
CA LEU A 98 12.71 -3.58 -6.61
C LEU A 98 13.63 -4.27 -5.62
N VAL A 99 13.16 -4.46 -4.39
CA VAL A 99 13.95 -5.08 -3.33
C VAL A 99 14.15 -6.58 -3.58
N SER A 100 13.13 -7.31 -4.04
CA SER A 100 13.27 -8.70 -4.47
C SER A 100 14.33 -8.83 -5.58
N ALA A 101 14.32 -7.91 -6.56
CA ALA A 101 15.34 -7.90 -7.62
C ALA A 101 16.74 -7.65 -7.06
N VAL A 102 16.92 -6.70 -6.14
CA VAL A 102 18.22 -6.43 -5.48
C VAL A 102 18.74 -7.69 -4.78
N GLN A 103 17.89 -8.45 -4.10
CA GLN A 103 18.30 -9.69 -3.46
C GLN A 103 18.78 -10.74 -4.47
N LEU A 104 18.10 -10.88 -5.61
CA LEU A 104 18.51 -11.80 -6.69
C LEU A 104 19.86 -11.42 -7.30
N PHE A 105 20.13 -10.12 -7.44
CA PHE A 105 21.37 -9.58 -8.03
C PHE A 105 22.46 -9.24 -7.00
N SER A 106 22.27 -9.59 -5.73
CA SER A 106 23.36 -9.49 -4.75
C SER A 106 24.55 -10.31 -5.26
N PHE A 107 25.74 -9.70 -5.29
CA PHE A 107 26.92 -10.21 -5.99
C PHE A 107 27.29 -11.67 -5.63
N GLU A 108 26.92 -12.13 -4.44
CA GLU A 108 27.05 -13.53 -4.02
C GLU A 108 26.21 -14.50 -4.88
N ASN A 109 24.92 -14.20 -5.09
CA ASN A 109 24.01 -15.07 -5.86
C ASN A 109 24.34 -15.11 -7.37
N LEU A 110 24.86 -14.02 -7.93
CA LEU A 110 25.27 -13.95 -9.33
C LEU A 110 26.49 -14.84 -9.60
N PHE A 111 27.50 -14.80 -8.73
CA PHE A 111 28.72 -15.61 -8.90
C PHE A 111 28.46 -17.09 -8.70
N ASP A 112 27.57 -17.46 -7.78
CA ASP A 112 27.19 -18.86 -7.57
C ASP A 112 26.35 -19.42 -8.74
N SER A 113 25.49 -18.59 -9.35
CA SER A 113 24.76 -18.94 -10.57
C SER A 113 25.68 -19.12 -11.78
N LEU A 114 26.75 -18.31 -11.88
CA LEU A 114 27.75 -18.43 -12.95
C LEU A 114 28.74 -19.59 -12.75
N LYS A 115 28.99 -20.02 -11.50
CA LYS A 115 29.83 -21.20 -11.21
C LYS A 115 29.11 -22.52 -11.41
N SER A 116 27.78 -22.51 -11.38
CA SER A 116 26.93 -23.70 -11.55
C SER A 116 26.43 -23.91 -12.98
N ALA A 117 26.73 -22.98 -13.89
CA ALA A 117 26.51 -23.06 -15.33
C ALA A 117 27.78 -23.49 -16.07
#